data_AF-A0A976L180-F1
#
_entry.id   AF-A0A976L180-F1
#
_cell.length_a   1.000
_cell.length_b   1.000
_cell.length_c   1.000
_cell.angle_alpha   90.00
_cell.angle_beta   90.00
_cell.angle_gamma   90.00
#
_symmetry.space_group_name_H-M   'P 1'
#
loop_
_entity.id
_entity.type
_entity.pdbx_description
1 polymer ?
#
loop_
_entity_poly.entity_id
_entity_poly.type
_entity_poly.pdbx_seq_one_letter_code
_entity_poly.pdbx_strand_id
1 'polypeptide(L)' 'ACIQGSRLLDEAERDRLVELPRDRRLVFVCHHGGRSLRAAQSFAALGFSQVDNVVGGIDAWAQTIDPSVARY' A
#
# COMPACT_ATOMS: atom_id res chain seq x y z
N ALA A 1 2.65 14.07 -0.23
CA ALA A 1 1.46 13.39 -0.76
C ALA A 1 1.07 12.21 0.15
N CYS A 2 -0.16 12.17 0.68
CA CYS A 2 -0.77 10.94 1.19
C CYS A 2 -2.12 10.76 0.51
N ILE A 3 -2.54 9.51 0.26
CA ILE A 3 -3.89 9.24 -0.26
C ILE A 3 -4.85 9.32 0.94
N GLN A 4 -6.03 9.91 0.75
CA GLN A 4 -7.05 9.96 1.79
C GLN A 4 -7.37 8.54 2.29
N GLY A 5 -7.25 8.32 3.60
CA GLY A 5 -7.45 6.99 4.22
C GLY A 5 -6.22 6.07 4.20
N SER A 6 -5.10 6.49 3.60
CA SER A 6 -3.84 5.76 3.72
C SER A 6 -3.23 5.89 5.11
N ARG A 7 -2.61 4.81 5.59
CA ARG A 7 -1.90 4.76 6.87
C ARG A 7 -0.44 4.43 6.61
N LEU A 8 0.45 4.98 7.41
CA LEU A 8 1.87 4.66 7.32
C LEU A 8 2.08 3.22 7.77
N LEU A 9 2.82 2.44 6.97
CA LEU A 9 3.24 1.11 7.36
C LEU A 9 4.48 1.21 8.26
N ASP A 10 4.25 1.43 9.55
CA ASP A 10 5.26 1.29 10.60
C ASP A 10 5.26 -0.14 11.19
N GLU A 11 6.02 -0.36 12.26
CA GLU A 11 6.11 -1.67 12.90
C GLU A 11 4.79 -2.07 13.60
N ALA A 12 4.17 -1.15 14.33
CA ALA A 12 2.91 -1.40 15.02
C ALA A 12 1.77 -1.74 14.04
N GLU A 13 1.69 -1.02 12.93
CA GLU A 13 0.66 -1.26 11.94
C GLU A 13 0.95 -2.52 11.13
N ARG A 14 2.23 -2.91 10.95
CA ARG A 14 2.59 -4.22 10.41
C ARG A 14 2.07 -5.34 11.30
N ASP A 15 2.32 -5.28 12.61
CA ASP A 15 1.88 -6.32 13.54
C ASP A 15 0.36 -6.45 13.52
N ARG A 16 -0.34 -5.32 13.57
CA ARG A 16 -1.80 -5.28 13.44
C ARG A 16 -2.28 -5.91 12.13
N LEU A 17 -1.61 -5.63 11.01
CA LEU A 17 -1.97 -6.20 9.71
C LEU A 17 -1.80 -7.71 9.71
N VAL A 18 -0.75 -8.25 10.34
CA VAL A 18 -0.51 -9.69 10.44
C VAL A 18 -1.57 -10.41 11.28
N GLU A 19 -2.20 -9.71 12.24
CA GLU A 19 -3.34 -10.22 13.00
C GLU A 19 -4.67 -10.21 12.22
N LEU A 20 -4.74 -9.51 11.09
CA LEU A 20 -5.97 -9.45 10.31
C LEU A 20 -6.27 -10.79 9.59
N PRO A 21 -7.56 -11.02 9.27
CA PRO A 21 -7.96 -12.09 8.38
C PRO A 21 -7.21 -12.04 7.04
N ARG A 22 -6.70 -13.20 6.59
CA ARG A 22 -5.88 -13.33 5.37
C ARG A 22 -6.65 -13.10 4.06
N ASP A 23 -7.97 -13.12 4.13
CA ASP A 23 -8.90 -12.79 3.05
C ASP A 23 -9.09 -11.28 2.87
N ARG A 24 -8.57 -10.47 3.79
CA ARG A 24 -8.72 -9.02 3.73
C ARG A 24 -7.80 -8.43 2.66
N ARG A 25 -8.39 -7.59 1.80
CA ARG A 25 -7.66 -6.87 0.76
C ARG A 25 -6.69 -5.85 1.34
N LEU A 26 -5.42 -6.00 1.02
CA LEU A 26 -4.35 -5.07 1.37
C LEU A 26 -3.81 -4.40 0.11
N VAL A 27 -3.76 -3.07 0.11
CA VAL A 27 -3.22 -2.28 -1.00
C VAL A 27 -2.03 -1.49 -0.50
N PHE A 28 -0.86 -1.74 -1.07
CA PHE A 28 0.38 -1.04 -0.72
C PHE A 28 0.72 0.02 -1.76
N VAL A 29 1.11 1.20 -1.28
CA VAL A 29 1.53 2.32 -2.11
C VAL A 29 2.74 3.00 -1.50
N CYS A 30 3.70 3.38 -2.33
CA CYS A 30 4.81 4.27 -1.95
C CYS A 30 4.98 5.38 -2.99
N HIS A 31 6.11 6.08 -3.00
CA HIS A 31 6.35 7.15 -3.96
C HIS A 31 6.34 6.65 -5.42
N HIS A 32 7.14 5.62 -5.75
CA HIS A 32 7.29 5.12 -7.13
C HIS A 32 6.87 3.63 -7.32
N GLY A 33 6.25 3.01 -6.32
CA GLY A 33 5.82 1.60 -6.37
C GLY A 33 6.87 0.53 -5.99
N GLY A 34 8.17 0.86 -5.91
CA GLY A 34 9.23 -0.13 -5.63
C GLY A 34 9.30 -0.63 -4.17
N ARG A 35 9.16 0.27 -3.19
CA ARG A 35 9.18 -0.11 -1.76
C ARG A 35 7.90 -0.83 -1.33
N SER A 36 6.76 -0.38 -1.86
CA SER A 36 5.47 -1.00 -1.61
C SER A 36 5.38 -2.41 -2.19
N LEU A 37 6.04 -2.68 -3.32
CA LEU A 37 6.10 -4.03 -3.90
C LEU A 37 6.77 -5.04 -2.94
N ARG A 38 7.89 -4.67 -2.30
CA ARG A 38 8.55 -5.55 -1.32
C ARG A 38 7.63 -5.84 -0.13
N ALA A 39 6.95 -4.82 0.38
CA ALA A 39 5.97 -5.01 1.46
C ALA A 39 4.85 -5.95 1.02
N ALA A 40 4.25 -5.71 -0.14
CA ALA A 40 3.22 -6.55 -0.72
C ALA A 40 3.68 -8.03 -0.84
N GLN A 41 4.89 -8.27 -1.32
CA GLN A 41 5.47 -9.62 -1.40
C GLN A 41 5.64 -10.28 -0.03
N SER A 42 6.07 -9.53 0.99
CA SER A 42 6.17 -10.04 2.36
C SER A 42 4.80 -10.47 2.90
N PHE A 43 3.75 -9.67 2.69
CA PHE A 43 2.40 -10.03 3.12
C PHE A 43 1.82 -11.19 2.30
N ALA A 44 2.07 -11.25 0.99
CA ALA A 44 1.69 -12.40 0.19
C ALA A 44 2.35 -13.70 0.71
N ALA A 45 3.63 -13.64 1.10
CA ALA A 45 4.35 -14.77 1.69
C ALA A 45 3.82 -15.18 3.08
N LEU A 46 3.18 -14.26 3.81
CA LEU A 46 2.49 -14.55 5.09
C LEU A 46 1.12 -15.23 4.89
N GLY A 47 0.68 -15.41 3.65
CA GLY A 47 -0.55 -16.10 3.29
C GLY A 47 -1.75 -15.18 3.08
N PHE A 48 -1.55 -13.87 2.91
CA PHE A 48 -2.61 -12.97 2.48
C PHE A 48 -2.98 -13.26 1.03
N SER A 49 -4.26 -13.55 0.78
CA SER A 49 -4.75 -13.94 -0.55
C SER A 49 -5.03 -12.73 -1.46
N GLN A 50 -5.23 -11.56 -0.86
CA GLN A 50 -5.60 -10.34 -1.57
C GLN A 50 -4.60 -9.21 -1.29
N VAL A 51 -3.46 -9.25 -1.99
CA VAL A 51 -2.42 -8.22 -1.86
C VAL A 51 -2.16 -7.53 -3.19
N ASP A 52 -2.39 -6.22 -3.23
CA ASP A 52 -2.17 -5.38 -4.41
C ASP A 52 -1.08 -4.33 -4.15
N ASN A 53 -0.36 -3.96 -5.22
CA ASN A 53 0.62 -2.87 -5.20
C ASN A 53 0.25 -1.83 -6.26
N VAL A 54 0.24 -0.56 -5.87
CA VAL A 54 0.00 0.55 -6.81
C VAL A 54 1.25 0.79 -7.65
N VAL A 55 1.16 0.42 -8.94
CA VAL A 55 2.23 0.62 -9.93
C VAL A 55 2.41 2.13 -10.18
N GLY A 56 3.65 2.59 -10.16
CA GLY A 56 3.98 4.02 -10.28
C GLY A 56 3.74 4.83 -9.00
N GLY A 57 3.23 4.19 -7.94
CA GLY A 57 3.05 4.79 -6.62
C GLY A 57 2.05 5.95 -6.58
N ILE A 58 2.14 6.76 -5.53
CA ILE A 58 1.25 7.91 -5.32
C ILE A 58 1.39 8.97 -6.40
N ASP A 59 2.56 9.03 -7.05
CA ASP A 59 2.80 9.99 -8.14
C ASP A 59 1.97 9.64 -9.39
N ALA A 60 1.93 8.36 -9.77
CA ALA A 60 1.07 7.90 -10.85
C ALA A 60 -0.42 7.96 -10.47
N TRP A 61 -0.75 7.68 -9.20
CA TRP A 61 -2.13 7.81 -8.70
C TRP A 61 -2.65 9.25 -8.83
N ALA A 62 -1.84 10.23 -8.41
CA ALA A 62 -2.20 11.63 -8.50
C ALA A 62 -2.32 12.14 -9.95
N GLN A 63 -1.71 11.44 -10.91
CA GLN A 63 -1.83 11.77 -12.33
C GLN A 63 -3.06 11.19 -13.00
N THR A 64 -3.40 9.96 -12.64
CA THR A 64 -4.33 9.13 -13.41
C THR A 64 -5.67 8.90 -12.72
N ILE A 65 -5.71 8.97 -11.38
CA ILE A 65 -6.91 8.65 -10.60
C ILE A 65 -7.42 9.89 -9.85
N ASP A 66 -6.58 10.54 -9.05
CA ASP A 66 -7.01 11.61 -8.16
C ASP A 66 -6.03 12.80 -8.15
N PRO A 67 -6.25 13.81 -9.02
CA PRO A 67 -5.42 15.01 -9.07
C PRO A 67 -5.56 15.93 -7.85
N SER A 68 -6.50 15.66 -6.94
CA SER A 68 -6.58 16.39 -5.66
C SER A 68 -5.50 15.97 -4.67
N VAL A 69 -4.87 14.81 -4.88
CA VAL A 69 -3.73 14.38 -4.10
C VAL A 69 -2.56 15.31 -4.40
N ALA A 70 -2.19 16.13 -3.41
CA ALA A 70 -1.09 17.07 -3.52
C ALA A 70 0.19 16.34 -3.94
N ARG A 71 0.59 16.54 -5.20
CA ARG A 71 1.93 16.26 -5.68
C ARG A 71 2.85 17.35 -5.13
N TYR A 72 4.08 16.95 -4.85
CA TYR A 72 5.10 17.78 -4.23
C TYR A 72 5.16 19.20 -4.79
#